data_AF-A0A6N9P5D8-F1
#
_entry.id   AF-A0A6N9P5D8-F1
#
_cell.length_a   1.000
_cell.length_b   1.000
_cell.length_c   1.000
_cell.angle_alpha   90.00
_cell.angle_beta   90.00
_cell.angle_gamma   90.00
#
_symmetry.space_group_name_H-M   'P 1'
#
loop_
_entity.id
_entity.type
_entity.pdbx_description
1 polymer ?
#
loop_
_entity_poly.entity_id
_entity_poly.type
_entity_poly.pdbx_seq_one_letter_code
_entity_poly.pdbx_strand_id
1 'polypeptide(L)'
;MLFTELTKIERSDLESRLEQSLTERGIDPELLAQTLGEGVPLKELMLGVIEEAIHEAAAANRESFRARQRKGIQDAIERGMPIGRPSRKDEKKFAEVLALYEDRQMTGDQAAKRLHVARGTFYRWVKEARAEGLAAEPELSQPVDPEGPDE
;
A
#
# COMPACT_ATOMS: atom_id res chain seq x y z
N MET A 1 -3.78 -8.33 -11.78
CA MET A 1 -4.56 -7.13 -12.20
C MET A 1 -4.27 -6.91 -13.68
N LEU A 2 -5.19 -6.36 -14.48
CA LEU A 2 -4.96 -6.28 -15.94
C LEU A 2 -3.65 -5.54 -16.28
N PHE A 3 -3.39 -4.40 -15.63
CA PHE A 3 -2.11 -3.70 -15.80
C PHE A 3 -0.86 -4.51 -15.42
N THR A 4 -0.98 -5.53 -14.56
CA THR A 4 0.12 -6.44 -14.21
C THR A 4 0.33 -7.50 -15.28
N GLU A 5 -0.74 -7.98 -15.91
CA GLU A 5 -0.63 -8.93 -17.02
C GLU A 5 -0.08 -8.26 -18.27
N LEU A 6 -0.52 -7.03 -18.56
CA LEU A 6 0.00 -6.23 -19.67
C LEU A 6 1.51 -5.99 -19.58
N THR A 7 2.05 -5.80 -18.37
CA THR A 7 3.50 -5.58 -18.17
C THR A 7 4.36 -6.84 -18.25
N LYS A 8 3.75 -8.03 -18.33
CA LYS A 8 4.49 -9.30 -18.50
C LYS A 8 4.62 -9.69 -19.97
N ILE A 9 3.94 -8.99 -20.87
CA ILE A 9 4.01 -9.28 -22.30
C ILE A 9 5.42 -8.88 -22.75
N GLU A 10 6.18 -9.87 -23.16
CA GLU A 10 7.55 -9.66 -23.64
C GLU A 10 7.52 -9.34 -25.12
N ARG A 11 8.57 -8.68 -25.60
CA ARG A 11 8.72 -8.36 -27.02
C ARG A 11 8.64 -9.61 -27.91
N SER A 12 9.19 -10.75 -27.46
CA SER A 12 9.09 -12.03 -28.18
C SER A 12 7.64 -12.50 -28.35
N ASP A 13 6.76 -12.21 -27.38
CA ASP A 13 5.34 -12.55 -27.48
C ASP A 13 4.66 -11.70 -28.55
N LEU A 14 5.01 -10.41 -28.61
CA LEU A 14 4.51 -9.48 -29.63
C LEU A 14 4.96 -9.88 -31.02
N GLU A 15 6.24 -10.22 -31.18
CA GLU A 15 6.80 -10.70 -32.45
C GLU A 15 6.08 -11.95 -32.94
N SER A 16 5.98 -12.97 -32.08
CA SER A 16 5.29 -14.22 -32.40
C SER A 16 3.83 -13.97 -32.78
N ARG A 17 3.14 -13.08 -32.05
CA ARG A 17 1.74 -12.77 -32.31
C ARG A 17 1.54 -11.99 -33.61
N LEU A 18 2.47 -11.09 -33.94
CA LEU A 18 2.45 -10.30 -35.16
C LEU A 18 2.62 -11.22 -36.39
N GLU A 19 3.62 -12.10 -36.37
CA GLU A 19 3.88 -13.08 -37.44
C GLU A 19 2.69 -14.04 -37.63
N GLN A 20 2.13 -14.53 -36.52
CA GLN A 20 0.93 -15.36 -36.56
C GLN A 20 -0.25 -14.61 -37.19
N SER A 21 -0.48 -13.35 -36.81
CA SER A 21 -1.60 -12.57 -37.34
C SER A 21 -1.46 -12.24 -38.83
N LEU A 22 -0.24 -12.12 -39.37
CA LEU A 22 -0.02 -11.96 -40.81
C LEU A 22 -0.31 -13.26 -41.55
N THR A 23 0.22 -14.37 -41.02
CA THR A 23 0.02 -15.71 -41.59
C THR A 23 -1.46 -16.09 -41.64
N GLU A 24 -2.22 -15.84 -40.57
CA GLU A 24 -3.68 -16.08 -40.49
C GLU A 24 -4.47 -15.29 -41.54
N ARG A 25 -3.91 -14.17 -42.01
CA ARG A 25 -4.51 -13.31 -43.04
C ARG A 25 -4.01 -13.62 -44.46
N GLY A 26 -3.14 -14.64 -44.62
CA GLY A 26 -2.51 -14.97 -45.88
C GLY A 26 -1.48 -13.94 -46.35
N ILE A 27 -0.92 -13.16 -45.42
CA ILE A 27 0.10 -12.15 -45.68
C ILE A 27 1.46 -12.75 -45.31
N ASP A 28 2.43 -12.66 -46.23
CA ASP A 28 3.78 -13.18 -46.01
C ASP A 28 4.52 -12.42 -44.89
N PRO A 29 4.95 -13.09 -43.80
CA PRO A 29 5.71 -12.46 -42.73
C PRO A 29 7.03 -11.83 -43.18
N GLU A 30 7.62 -12.26 -44.31
CA GLU A 30 8.85 -11.66 -44.85
C GLU A 30 8.70 -10.15 -45.13
N LEU A 31 7.46 -9.68 -45.34
CA LEU A 31 7.16 -8.25 -45.49
C LEU A 31 7.63 -7.42 -44.29
N LEU A 32 7.73 -8.01 -43.09
CA LEU A 32 8.22 -7.33 -41.88
C LEU A 32 9.70 -6.92 -41.97
N ALA A 33 10.49 -7.59 -42.81
CA ALA A 33 11.90 -7.26 -43.01
C ALA A 33 12.11 -6.00 -43.88
N GLN A 34 11.05 -5.49 -44.50
CA GLN A 34 11.13 -4.29 -45.32
C GLN A 34 11.42 -3.06 -44.46
N THR A 35 12.07 -2.09 -45.10
CA THR A 35 12.26 -0.76 -44.55
C THR A 35 11.29 0.23 -45.22
N LEU A 36 10.82 1.19 -44.44
CA LEU A 36 9.97 2.27 -44.88
C LEU A 36 10.77 3.59 -44.89
N GLY A 37 10.51 4.43 -45.88
CA GLY A 37 11.03 5.81 -45.95
C GLY A 37 12.55 5.89 -45.70
N GLU A 38 12.94 6.63 -44.66
CA GLU A 38 14.33 6.87 -44.24
C GLU A 38 15.08 5.62 -43.70
N GLY A 39 14.63 4.42 -44.05
CA GLY A 39 15.27 3.17 -43.62
C GLY A 39 14.74 2.60 -42.31
N VAL A 40 13.57 3.06 -41.84
CA VAL A 40 12.95 2.54 -40.61
C VAL A 40 12.45 1.12 -40.86
N PRO A 41 12.89 0.09 -40.11
CA PRO A 41 12.38 -1.26 -40.29
C PRO A 41 10.90 -1.34 -39.91
N LEU A 42 10.07 -1.91 -40.79
CA LEU A 42 8.62 -2.03 -40.57
C LEU A 42 8.31 -2.79 -39.28
N LYS A 43 9.03 -3.90 -39.02
CA LYS A 43 8.89 -4.68 -37.78
C LYS A 43 9.09 -3.83 -36.53
N GLU A 44 10.17 -3.05 -36.49
CA GLU A 44 10.51 -2.20 -35.33
C GLU A 44 9.45 -1.12 -35.10
N LEU A 45 8.97 -0.48 -36.17
CA LEU A 45 7.91 0.52 -36.07
C LEU A 45 6.61 -0.09 -35.52
N MET A 46 6.18 -1.22 -36.05
CA MET A 46 4.95 -1.88 -35.61
C MET A 46 5.03 -2.33 -34.15
N LEU A 47 6.14 -2.96 -33.76
CA LEU A 47 6.36 -3.38 -32.38
C LEU A 47 6.38 -2.18 -31.44
N GLY A 48 7.10 -1.10 -31.78
CA GLY A 48 7.13 0.10 -30.96
C GLY A 48 5.75 0.71 -30.72
N VAL A 49 4.93 0.83 -31.77
CA VAL A 49 3.54 1.32 -31.62
C VAL A 49 2.68 0.39 -30.75
N ILE A 50 2.83 -0.93 -30.89
CA ILE A 50 2.10 -1.91 -30.07
C ILE A 50 2.56 -1.83 -28.60
N GLU A 51 3.87 -1.73 -28.36
CA GLU A 51 4.45 -1.57 -27.02
C GLU A 51 3.95 -0.29 -26.35
N GLU A 52 3.96 0.85 -27.06
CA GLU A 52 3.42 2.12 -26.59
C GLU A 52 1.94 2.00 -26.20
N ALA A 53 1.12 1.39 -27.05
CA ALA A 53 -0.30 1.18 -26.79
C ALA A 53 -0.55 0.28 -25.56
N ILE A 54 0.26 -0.78 -25.38
CA ILE A 54 0.18 -1.66 -24.20
C ILE A 54 0.57 -0.89 -22.93
N HIS A 55 1.62 -0.07 -23.00
CA HIS A 55 2.03 0.78 -21.88
C HIS A 55 0.95 1.78 -21.49
N GLU A 56 0.35 2.46 -22.45
CA GLU A 56 -0.76 3.39 -22.22
C GLU A 56 -1.96 2.68 -21.61
N ALA A 57 -2.36 1.52 -22.15
CA ALA A 57 -3.45 0.72 -21.62
C ALA A 57 -3.19 0.24 -20.18
N ALA A 58 -1.95 -0.17 -19.88
CA ALA A 58 -1.56 -0.56 -18.52
C ALA A 58 -1.62 0.62 -17.54
N ALA A 59 -1.16 1.80 -17.95
CA ALA A 59 -1.23 3.02 -17.15
C ALA A 59 -2.68 3.43 -16.85
N ALA A 60 -3.53 3.50 -17.87
CA ALA A 60 -4.94 3.84 -17.75
C ALA A 60 -5.69 2.83 -16.86
N ASN A 61 -5.43 1.52 -17.03
CA ASN A 61 -6.05 0.50 -16.20
C ASN A 61 -5.64 0.61 -14.72
N ARG A 62 -4.36 0.92 -14.45
CA ARG A 62 -3.85 1.12 -13.09
C ARG A 62 -4.51 2.31 -12.40
N GLU A 63 -4.66 3.42 -13.12
CA GLU A 63 -5.35 4.60 -12.59
C GLU A 63 -6.82 4.30 -12.28
N SER A 64 -7.52 3.67 -13.21
CA SER A 64 -8.91 3.25 -13.05
C SER A 64 -9.10 2.32 -11.83
N PHE A 65 -8.17 1.38 -11.63
CA PHE A 65 -8.17 0.51 -10.46
C PHE A 65 -8.00 1.30 -9.15
N ARG A 66 -7.03 2.23 -9.09
CA ARG A 66 -6.80 3.10 -7.92
C ARG A 66 -8.00 4.00 -7.62
N ALA A 67 -8.66 4.53 -8.64
CA ALA A 67 -9.87 5.33 -8.46
C ALA A 67 -10.99 4.52 -7.79
N ARG A 68 -11.23 3.29 -8.26
CA ARG A 68 -12.21 2.38 -7.63
C ARG A 68 -11.81 2.00 -6.21
N GLN A 69 -10.53 1.72 -5.96
CA GLN A 69 -10.04 1.38 -4.62
C GLN A 69 -10.26 2.53 -3.63
N ARG A 70 -9.93 3.77 -4.03
CA ARG A 70 -10.18 4.97 -3.22
C ARG A 70 -11.67 5.12 -2.91
N LYS A 71 -12.54 4.98 -3.91
CA LYS A 71 -13.99 5.03 -3.71
C LYS A 71 -14.46 3.95 -2.72
N GLY A 72 -14.01 2.70 -2.90
CA GLY A 72 -14.38 1.62 -1.99
C GLY A 72 -13.93 1.83 -0.55
N ILE A 73 -12.74 2.40 -0.35
CA ILE A 73 -12.24 2.77 0.99
C ILE A 73 -13.10 3.89 1.59
N GLN A 74 -13.41 4.92 0.80
CA GLN A 74 -14.26 6.04 1.25
C GLN A 74 -15.66 5.56 1.66
N ASP A 75 -16.30 4.73 0.83
CA ASP A 75 -17.62 4.15 1.13
C ASP A 75 -17.59 3.30 2.42
N ALA A 76 -16.48 2.59 2.68
CA ALA A 76 -16.31 1.80 3.89
C ALA A 76 -16.10 2.68 5.14
N ILE A 77 -15.32 3.77 5.02
CA ILE A 77 -15.15 4.77 6.08
C ILE A 77 -16.49 5.42 6.43
N GLU A 78 -17.29 5.80 5.43
CA GLU A 78 -18.62 6.38 5.62
C GLU A 78 -19.61 5.43 6.32
N ARG A 79 -19.44 4.11 6.11
CA ARG A 79 -20.20 3.07 6.81
C ARG A 79 -19.64 2.75 8.22
N GLY A 80 -18.59 3.43 8.66
CA GLY A 80 -17.94 3.19 9.95
C GLY A 80 -17.17 1.85 10.00
N MET A 81 -16.82 1.27 8.86
CA MET A 81 -16.06 0.02 8.83
C MET A 81 -14.58 0.31 9.12
N PRO A 82 -13.95 -0.38 10.09
CA PRO A 82 -12.55 -0.18 10.40
C PRO A 82 -11.67 -0.58 9.20
N ILE A 83 -10.84 0.34 8.72
CA ILE A 83 -9.88 0.12 7.63
C ILE A 83 -8.52 -0.28 8.21
N GLY A 84 -7.85 -1.23 7.54
CA GLY A 84 -6.48 -1.62 7.86
C GLY A 84 -6.39 -2.76 8.88
N ARG A 85 -5.29 -2.80 9.62
CA ARG A 85 -5.05 -3.88 10.58
C ARG A 85 -5.91 -3.65 11.83
N PRO A 86 -6.69 -4.64 12.28
CA PRO A 86 -7.45 -4.52 13.52
C PRO A 86 -6.51 -4.28 14.71
N SER A 87 -6.92 -3.40 15.61
CA SER A 87 -6.20 -3.16 16.86
C SER A 87 -6.17 -4.44 17.69
N ARG A 88 -5.00 -4.78 18.24
CA ARG A 88 -4.87 -5.88 19.23
C ARG A 88 -5.17 -5.42 20.66
N LYS A 89 -5.67 -4.18 20.82
CA LYS A 89 -5.95 -3.59 22.12
C LYS A 89 -7.03 -4.41 22.82
N ASP A 90 -6.64 -5.04 23.93
CA ASP A 90 -7.58 -5.62 24.88
C ASP A 90 -8.11 -4.48 25.74
N GLU A 91 -9.33 -4.03 25.46
CA GLU A 91 -9.89 -2.80 26.04
C GLU A 91 -9.98 -2.87 27.57
N LYS A 92 -10.27 -4.07 28.13
CA LYS A 92 -10.37 -4.25 29.58
C LYS A 92 -9.01 -4.12 30.25
N LYS A 93 -8.01 -4.87 29.75
CA LYS A 93 -6.65 -4.80 30.30
C LYS A 93 -6.03 -3.43 30.12
N PHE A 94 -6.32 -2.78 28.99
CA PHE A 94 -5.84 -1.42 28.75
C PHE A 94 -6.44 -0.42 29.74
N ALA A 95 -7.74 -0.46 30.01
CA ALA A 95 -8.39 0.44 30.97
C ALA A 95 -7.80 0.29 32.38
N GLU A 96 -7.57 -0.95 32.83
CA GLU A 96 -6.92 -1.23 34.11
C GLU A 96 -5.51 -0.63 34.20
N VAL A 97 -4.71 -0.82 33.15
CA VAL A 97 -3.32 -0.31 33.09
C VAL A 97 -3.30 1.21 32.95
N LEU A 98 -4.24 1.80 32.23
CA LEU A 98 -4.38 3.25 32.07
C LEU A 98 -4.65 3.92 33.42
N ALA A 99 -5.59 3.41 34.21
CA ALA A 99 -5.90 3.94 35.53
C ALA A 99 -4.68 3.96 36.46
N LEU A 100 -3.92 2.85 36.51
CA LEU A 100 -2.68 2.76 37.32
C LEU A 100 -1.60 3.73 36.84
N TYR A 101 -1.52 3.95 35.53
CA TYR A 101 -0.60 4.92 34.94
C TYR A 101 -0.99 6.37 35.26
N GLU A 102 -2.30 6.68 35.23
CA GLU A 102 -2.82 8.02 35.55
C GLU A 102 -2.67 8.38 37.02
N ASP A 103 -2.87 7.42 37.92
CA ASP A 103 -2.59 7.55 39.36
C ASP A 103 -1.09 7.60 39.69
N ARG A 104 -0.21 7.62 38.67
CA ARG A 104 1.26 7.60 38.79
C ARG A 104 1.81 6.40 39.59
N GLN A 105 1.04 5.32 39.69
CA GLN A 105 1.45 4.08 40.36
C GLN A 105 2.34 3.20 39.46
N MET A 106 2.44 3.53 38.17
CA MET A 106 3.19 2.78 37.18
C MET A 106 3.80 3.71 36.13
N THR A 107 5.01 3.40 35.67
CA THR A 107 5.63 4.14 34.55
C THR A 107 5.11 3.65 33.19
N GLY A 108 5.27 4.46 32.14
CA GLY A 108 4.86 4.08 30.79
C GLY A 108 5.58 2.82 30.27
N ASP A 109 6.82 2.57 30.71
CA ASP A 109 7.57 1.36 30.36
C ASP A 109 7.01 0.11 31.03
N GLN A 110 6.62 0.23 32.31
CA GLN A 110 5.98 -0.86 33.05
C GLN A 110 4.60 -1.17 32.48
N ALA A 111 3.84 -0.14 32.11
CA ALA A 111 2.53 -0.28 31.48
C ALA A 111 2.61 -0.99 30.12
N ALA A 112 3.56 -0.59 29.28
CA ALA A 112 3.81 -1.23 27.99
C ALA A 112 4.20 -2.72 28.13
N LYS A 113 5.08 -3.05 29.10
CA LYS A 113 5.45 -4.43 29.43
C LYS A 113 4.24 -5.26 29.86
N ARG A 114 3.38 -4.71 30.73
CA ARG A 114 2.18 -5.39 31.25
C ARG A 114 1.13 -5.67 30.16
N LEU A 115 1.07 -4.81 29.14
CA LEU A 115 0.20 -4.99 27.98
C LEU A 115 0.86 -5.79 26.85
N HIS A 116 2.12 -6.20 27.00
CA HIS A 116 2.92 -6.88 25.96
C HIS A 116 2.97 -6.12 24.64
N VAL A 117 3.10 -4.79 24.71
CA VAL A 117 3.21 -3.91 23.54
C VAL A 117 4.48 -3.06 23.61
N ALA A 118 4.91 -2.53 22.48
CA ALA A 118 5.99 -1.56 22.47
C ALA A 118 5.57 -0.27 23.21
N ARG A 119 6.53 0.38 23.87
CA ARG A 119 6.33 1.65 24.59
C ARG A 119 5.55 2.68 23.75
N GLY A 120 5.92 2.88 22.49
CA GLY A 120 5.23 3.80 21.58
C GLY A 120 3.77 3.43 21.30
N THR A 121 3.42 2.14 21.32
CA THR A 121 2.03 1.68 21.17
C THR A 121 1.19 2.05 22.39
N PHE A 122 1.75 1.89 23.59
CA PHE A 122 1.09 2.29 24.82
C PHE A 122 0.80 3.80 24.85
N TYR A 123 1.80 4.64 24.60
CA TYR A 123 1.59 6.11 24.58
C TYR A 123 0.61 6.56 23.51
N ARG A 124 0.59 5.89 22.35
CA ARG A 124 -0.42 6.14 21.32
C ARG A 124 -1.83 5.85 21.83
N TRP A 125 -2.03 4.70 22.49
CA TRP A 125 -3.34 4.35 23.08
C TRP A 125 -3.76 5.31 24.20
N VAL A 126 -2.82 5.79 25.03
CA VAL A 126 -3.10 6.82 26.05
C VAL A 126 -3.60 8.11 25.39
N LYS A 127 -2.94 8.55 24.30
CA LYS A 127 -3.34 9.75 23.54
C LYS A 127 -4.73 9.59 22.92
N GLU A 128 -5.01 8.42 22.35
CA GLU A 128 -6.33 8.06 21.82
C GLU A 128 -7.40 8.11 22.92
N ALA A 129 -7.16 7.50 24.08
CA ALA A 129 -8.09 7.49 25.21
C ALA A 129 -8.37 8.90 25.78
N ARG A 130 -7.36 9.78 25.82
CA ARG A 130 -7.53 11.20 26.20
C ARG A 130 -8.36 11.98 25.19
N ALA A 131 -8.16 11.74 23.89
CA ALA A 131 -8.95 12.37 22.85
C ALA A 131 -10.42 11.92 22.86
N GLU A 132 -10.69 10.68 23.29
CA GLU A 132 -12.04 10.12 23.44
C GLU A 132 -12.72 10.51 24.77
N GLY A 133 -12.05 11.27 25.65
CA GLY A 133 -12.60 11.71 26.94
C GLY A 133 -12.65 10.62 28.00
N LEU A 134 -11.97 9.49 27.81
CA LEU A 134 -11.86 8.40 28.78
C LEU A 134 -10.78 8.61 29.84
N ALA A 135 -9.96 9.66 29.70
CA ALA A 135 -8.82 9.93 30.56
C ALA A 135 -8.88 11.37 31.09
N ALA A 136 -8.73 11.54 32.40
CA ALA A 136 -8.60 12.85 33.02
C ALA A 136 -7.24 13.46 32.67
N GLU A 137 -7.19 14.75 32.30
CA GLU A 137 -5.93 15.43 31.95
C GLU A 137 -4.93 15.39 33.12
N PRO A 138 -3.77 14.71 33.01
CA PRO A 138 -2.70 14.92 33.95
C PRO A 138 -1.71 15.90 33.34
N GLU A 139 -1.29 16.89 34.12
CA GLU A 139 -0.18 17.78 33.79
C GLU A 139 1.01 16.96 33.28
N LEU A 140 1.59 17.41 32.16
CA LEU A 140 2.82 16.90 31.56
C LEU A 140 3.87 16.69 32.65
N SER A 141 4.02 15.44 33.12
CA SER A 141 5.20 15.08 33.90
C SER A 141 6.37 15.19 32.94
N GLN A 142 7.25 16.14 33.24
CA GLN A 142 8.54 16.35 32.59
C GLN A 142 9.27 15.00 32.40
N PRO A 143 10.16 14.90 31.39
CA PRO A 143 10.99 13.71 31.23
C PRO A 143 11.65 13.39 32.58
N VAL A 144 11.31 12.24 33.15
CA VAL A 144 12.06 11.70 34.27
C VAL A 144 13.41 11.32 33.68
N ASP A 145 14.45 12.06 34.08
CA ASP A 145 15.83 11.78 33.69
C ASP A 145 16.15 10.30 33.96
N PRO A 146 16.80 9.60 33.02
CA PRO A 146 17.25 8.24 33.25
C PRO A 146 18.51 8.30 34.12
N GLU A 147 18.37 8.47 35.43
CA GLU A 147 19.47 8.26 36.37
C GLU A 147 19.05 7.41 37.58
N GLY A 148 19.73 6.27 37.70
CA GLY A 148 19.73 5.36 38.85
C GLY A 148 20.27 4.00 38.43
N PRO A 149 21.44 3.56 38.93
CA PRO A 149 22.31 2.60 38.25
C PRO A 149 21.78 1.17 38.29
N ASP A 150 22.22 0.38 37.31
CA ASP A 150 22.20 -1.07 37.37
C ASP A 150 22.93 -1.54 38.65
N GLU A 151 22.19 -2.20 39.54
CA GLU A 151 22.72 -3.22 40.45
C GLU A 151 22.01 -4.55 40.19
#